data_AF-A0A973UPV7-F1
#
_entry.id   AF-A0A973UPV7-F1
#
_cell.length_a   1.000
_cell.length_b   1.000
_cell.length_c   1.000
_cell.angle_alpha   90.00
_cell.angle_beta   90.00
_cell.angle_gamma   90.00
#
_symmetry.space_group_name_H-M   'P 1'
#
loop_
_entity.id
_entity.type
_entity.pdbx_description
1 polymer ?
#
loop_
_entity_poly.entity_id
_entity_poly.type
_entity_poly.pdbx_seq_one_letter_code
_entity_poly.pdbx_strand_id
1 'polypeptide(L)'
;MPKYLVLYRASKTAGEQMAGSTPEERQEGMNAWMAWADKAGSAIVDFGNPTEPVSDPGGGLPIGGYSILEADDADAINQVLDGHPHAAMGGTIAVYEIMPAPGM
;
A
#
# COMPACT_ATOMS: atom_id res chain seq x y z
N MET A 1 -7.64 -4.83 17.77
CA MET A 1 -7.30 -3.53 17.14
C MET A 1 -8.08 -3.41 15.84
N PRO A 2 -8.51 -2.21 15.46
CA PRO A 2 -9.01 -1.94 14.11
C PRO A 2 -8.04 -2.45 13.04
N LYS A 3 -8.59 -2.99 11.96
CA LYS A 3 -7.83 -3.36 10.77
C LYS A 3 -8.09 -2.33 9.69
N TYR A 4 -7.07 -1.99 8.93
CA TYR A 4 -7.11 -1.01 7.88
C TYR A 4 -6.70 -1.65 6.56
N LEU A 5 -7.53 -1.47 5.53
CA LEU A 5 -7.16 -1.71 4.15
C LEU A 5 -6.41 -0.49 3.64
N VAL A 6 -5.15 -0.71 3.25
CA VAL A 6 -4.28 0.31 2.68
C VAL A 6 -4.19 0.07 1.18
N LEU A 7 -4.50 1.09 0.39
CA LEU A 7 -4.49 1.03 -1.07
C LEU A 7 -3.43 1.96 -1.63
N TYR A 8 -2.56 1.39 -2.46
CA TYR A 8 -1.46 2.10 -3.12
C TYR A 8 -1.90 2.56 -4.50
N ARG A 9 -2.08 3.87 -4.68
CA ARG A 9 -2.54 4.47 -5.93
C ARG A 9 -1.39 5.17 -6.65
N ALA A 10 -1.30 5.02 -7.96
CA ALA A 10 -0.31 5.71 -8.79
C ALA A 10 -0.90 6.04 -10.16
N SER A 11 -0.30 6.97 -10.90
CA SER A 11 -0.73 7.29 -12.26
C SER A 11 -0.42 6.18 -13.27
N LYS A 12 0.55 5.32 -12.97
CA LYS A 12 0.89 4.12 -13.72
C LYS A 12 0.39 2.89 -12.99
N THR A 13 0.04 1.86 -13.75
CA THR A 13 -0.22 0.52 -13.20
C THR A 13 1.05 -0.12 -12.65
N ALA A 14 0.90 -1.15 -11.81
CA ALA A 14 2.04 -1.91 -11.32
C ALA A 14 2.82 -2.57 -12.47
N GLY A 15 2.12 -3.11 -13.47
CA GLY A 15 2.73 -3.66 -14.67
C GLY A 15 3.58 -2.65 -15.45
N GLU A 16 3.03 -1.47 -15.72
CA GLU A 16 3.75 -0.38 -16.41
C GLU A 16 4.96 0.10 -15.61
N GLN A 17 4.84 0.22 -14.29
CA GLN A 17 5.94 0.61 -13.43
C GLN A 17 7.05 -0.45 -13.46
N MET A 18 6.72 -1.73 -13.30
CA MET A 18 7.70 -2.82 -13.35
C MET A 18 8.40 -2.96 -14.71
N ALA A 19 7.68 -2.73 -15.80
CA ALA A 19 8.22 -2.77 -17.16
C ALA A 19 9.12 -1.56 -17.48
N GLY A 20 8.82 -0.40 -16.90
CA GLY A 20 9.57 0.85 -17.09
C GLY A 20 10.79 1.02 -16.19
N SER A 21 10.91 0.23 -15.11
CA SER A 21 12.02 0.33 -14.16
C SER A 21 13.23 -0.52 -14.55
N THR A 22 14.41 0.06 -14.38
CA THR A 22 15.68 -0.66 -14.46
C THR A 22 15.83 -1.69 -13.33
N PRO A 23 16.72 -2.69 -13.45
CA PRO A 23 17.00 -3.62 -12.37
C PRO A 23 17.44 -2.95 -11.06
N GLU A 24 18.18 -1.84 -11.15
CA GLU A 24 18.66 -1.09 -9.98
C GLU A 24 17.50 -0.39 -9.26
N GLU A 25 16.65 0.33 -9.99
CA GLU A 25 15.46 0.99 -9.42
C GLU A 25 14.50 -0.03 -8.79
N ARG A 26 14.35 -1.22 -9.39
CA ARG A 26 13.54 -2.29 -8.79
C ARG A 26 14.14 -2.78 -7.48
N GLN A 27 15.45 -2.97 -7.43
CA GLN A 27 16.13 -3.41 -6.20
C GLN A 27 16.06 -2.35 -5.10
N GLU A 28 16.27 -1.07 -5.44
CA GLU A 28 16.14 0.04 -4.51
C GLU A 28 14.70 0.14 -3.97
N GLY A 29 13.70 0.02 -4.84
CA GLY A 29 12.30 -0.04 -4.44
C GLY A 29 12.04 -1.20 -3.48
N MET A 30 12.46 -2.42 -3.82
CA MET A 30 12.32 -3.59 -2.93
C MET A 30 12.98 -3.37 -1.57
N ASN A 31 14.19 -2.80 -1.54
CA ASN A 31 14.88 -2.51 -0.29
C ASN A 31 14.12 -1.49 0.57
N ALA A 32 13.58 -0.43 -0.05
CA ALA A 32 12.78 0.56 0.66
C ALA A 32 11.48 -0.04 1.23
N TRP A 33 10.83 -0.95 0.49
CA TRP A 33 9.67 -1.70 0.96
C TRP A 33 10.00 -2.61 2.13
N MET A 34 11.12 -3.35 2.07
CA MET A 34 11.55 -4.20 3.19
C MET A 34 11.93 -3.38 4.43
N ALA A 35 12.62 -2.24 4.26
CA ALA A 35 12.96 -1.36 5.37
C ALA A 35 11.72 -0.75 6.04
N TRP A 36 10.71 -0.38 5.25
CA TRP A 36 9.41 0.02 5.79
C TRP A 36 8.72 -1.14 6.51
N ALA A 37 8.76 -2.36 5.95
CA ALA A 37 8.16 -3.53 6.56
C ALA A 37 8.75 -3.81 7.95
N ASP A 38 10.08 -3.72 8.07
CA ASP A 38 10.79 -3.88 9.34
C ASP A 38 10.39 -2.81 10.36
N LYS A 39 10.22 -1.55 9.93
CA LYS A 39 9.74 -0.45 10.80
C LYS A 39 8.29 -0.65 11.24
N ALA A 40 7.41 -1.06 10.33
CA ALA A 40 5.99 -1.27 10.59
C ALA A 40 5.75 -2.51 11.46
N GLY A 41 6.59 -3.54 11.34
CA GLY A 41 6.63 -4.69 12.24
C GLY A 41 5.27 -5.37 12.41
N SER A 42 4.83 -5.50 13.66
CA SER A 42 3.57 -6.19 14.00
C SER A 42 2.30 -5.46 13.53
N ALA A 43 2.40 -4.22 13.05
CA ALA A 43 1.25 -3.53 12.45
C ALA A 43 0.84 -4.17 11.12
N ILE A 44 1.69 -4.99 10.48
CA ILE A 44 1.39 -5.66 9.22
C ILE A 44 0.62 -6.96 9.50
N VAL A 45 -0.67 -6.97 9.19
CA VAL A 45 -1.52 -8.17 9.24
C VAL A 45 -1.37 -8.98 7.95
N ASP A 46 -1.35 -8.27 6.82
CA ASP A 46 -1.06 -8.81 5.50
C ASP A 46 -0.18 -7.78 4.78
N PHE A 47 1.02 -8.20 4.38
CA PHE A 47 1.91 -7.36 3.58
C PHE A 47 1.29 -7.03 2.22
N GLY A 48 0.40 -7.89 1.74
CA GLY A 48 -0.34 -7.73 0.51
C GLY A 48 0.52 -7.98 -0.73
N ASN A 49 0.01 -7.55 -1.89
CA ASN A 49 0.61 -7.85 -3.19
C ASN A 49 0.34 -6.70 -4.18
N PRO A 50 1.14 -6.61 -5.26
CA PRO A 50 0.81 -5.78 -6.40
C PRO A 50 -0.53 -6.16 -7.02
N THR A 51 -1.23 -5.18 -7.60
CA THR A 51 -2.50 -5.37 -8.29
C THR A 51 -2.49 -4.72 -9.67
N GLU A 52 -3.28 -5.28 -10.58
CA GLU A 52 -3.47 -4.77 -11.94
C GLU A 52 -4.97 -4.59 -12.21
N PRO A 53 -5.41 -3.45 -12.78
CA PRO A 53 -6.82 -3.26 -13.13
C PRO A 53 -7.22 -4.24 -14.25
N VAL A 54 -8.29 -5.01 -14.01
CA VAL A 54 -8.91 -5.90 -15.01
C VAL A 54 -10.08 -5.24 -15.75
N SER A 55 -10.53 -4.09 -15.26
CA SER A 55 -11.56 -3.23 -15.81
C SER A 55 -11.24 -1.77 -15.49
N ASP A 56 -11.99 -0.83 -16.07
CA ASP A 56 -11.87 0.59 -15.74
C ASP A 56 -11.96 0.80 -14.20
N PRO A 57 -10.97 1.46 -13.55
CA PRO A 57 -11.00 1.77 -12.13
C PRO A 57 -12.09 2.78 -11.73
N GLY A 58 -12.94 3.23 -12.66
CA GLY A 58 -14.11 4.05 -12.36
C GLY A 58 -13.75 5.51 -12.09
N GLY A 59 -12.82 6.06 -12.87
CA GLY A 59 -12.39 7.46 -12.78
C GLY A 59 -11.38 7.79 -11.69
N GLY A 60 -10.93 6.80 -10.91
CA GLY A 60 -9.81 6.92 -9.97
C GLY A 60 -8.46 6.54 -10.58
N LEU A 61 -7.37 6.86 -9.87
CA LEU A 61 -6.06 6.29 -10.17
C LEU A 61 -6.09 4.77 -9.97
N PRO A 62 -5.37 3.98 -10.80
CA PRO A 62 -5.27 2.54 -10.61
C PRO A 62 -4.67 2.22 -9.22
N ILE A 63 -5.17 1.13 -8.65
CA ILE A 63 -4.61 0.54 -7.43
C ILE A 63 -3.48 -0.38 -7.88
N GLY A 64 -2.25 -0.01 -7.55
CA GLY A 64 -1.04 -0.76 -7.87
C GLY A 64 -0.68 -1.82 -6.83
N GLY A 65 -1.33 -1.79 -5.66
CA GLY A 65 -1.22 -2.83 -4.65
C GLY A 65 -2.04 -2.51 -3.41
N TYR A 66 -1.96 -3.40 -2.43
CA TYR A 66 -2.62 -3.23 -1.14
C TYR A 66 -1.77 -3.78 0.01
N SER A 67 -2.13 -3.41 1.24
CA SER A 67 -1.75 -4.12 2.47
C SER A 67 -2.94 -4.10 3.44
N ILE A 68 -2.94 -5.01 4.42
CA ILE A 68 -3.84 -4.95 5.57
C ILE A 68 -2.98 -4.68 6.79
N LEU A 69 -3.26 -3.57 7.47
CA LEU A 69 -2.55 -3.14 8.66
C LEU A 69 -3.49 -3.16 9.87
N GLU A 70 -2.93 -3.16 11.08
CA GLU A 70 -3.66 -2.93 12.32
C GLU A 70 -2.98 -1.87 13.17
N ALA A 71 -3.78 -1.03 13.81
CA ALA A 71 -3.34 0.02 14.72
C ALA A 71 -4.50 0.42 15.64
N ASP A 72 -4.21 1.08 16.76
CA ASP A 72 -5.23 1.45 17.74
C ASP A 72 -6.22 2.50 17.21
N ASP A 73 -5.74 3.43 16.39
CA ASP A 73 -6.51 4.56 15.87
C ASP A 73 -5.89 5.16 14.59
N ALA A 74 -6.49 6.27 14.13
CA ALA A 74 -6.07 7.00 12.93
C ALA A 74 -4.65 7.61 13.05
N ASP A 75 -4.26 8.08 14.22
CA ASP A 75 -2.93 8.68 14.42
C ASP A 75 -1.85 7.59 14.42
N ALA A 76 -2.13 6.46 15.05
CA ALA A 76 -1.24 5.30 15.08
C ALA A 76 -1.02 4.73 13.66
N ILE A 77 -2.08 4.56 12.85
CA ILE A 77 -1.90 4.09 11.47
C ILE A 77 -1.13 5.09 10.60
N ASN A 78 -1.34 6.40 10.81
CA ASN A 78 -0.57 7.43 10.11
C ASN A 78 0.92 7.39 10.47
N GLN A 79 1.27 7.07 11.72
CA GLN A 79 2.67 6.87 12.13
C GLN A 79 3.31 5.65 11.47
N VAL A 80 2.56 4.56 11.30
CA VAL A 80 3.02 3.36 10.58
C VAL A 80 3.27 3.66 9.10
N LEU A 81 2.44 4.52 8.50
CA LEU A 81 2.55 4.94 7.10
C LEU A 81 3.53 6.11 6.87
N ASP A 82 4.05 6.72 7.94
CA ASP A 82 5.00 7.82 7.82
C ASP A 82 6.32 7.34 7.19
N GLY A 83 6.68 7.99 6.08
CA GLY A 83 7.84 7.63 5.26
C GLY A 83 7.62 6.41 4.36
N HIS A 84 6.38 5.99 4.12
CA HIS A 84 6.10 4.83 3.27
C HIS A 84 6.64 5.02 1.84
N PRO A 85 7.36 4.03 1.26
CA PRO A 85 8.05 4.17 -0.02
C PRO A 85 7.12 4.54 -1.19
N HIS A 86 5.90 4.01 -1.20
CA HIS A 86 4.90 4.35 -2.21
C HIS A 86 4.61 5.86 -2.33
N ALA A 87 4.60 6.59 -1.22
CA ALA A 87 4.41 8.05 -1.23
C ALA A 87 5.64 8.78 -1.80
N ALA A 88 6.84 8.31 -1.44
CA ALA A 88 8.10 8.87 -1.96
C ALA A 88 8.26 8.67 -3.47
N MET A 89 7.65 7.61 -4.02
CA MET A 89 7.63 7.31 -5.47
C MET A 89 6.57 8.13 -6.25
N GLY A 90 5.93 9.12 -5.62
CA GLY A 90 4.91 9.97 -6.25
C GLY A 90 3.51 9.36 -6.30
N GLY A 91 3.29 8.25 -5.58
CA GLY A 91 1.98 7.65 -5.38
C GLY A 91 1.19 8.31 -4.24
N THR A 92 -0.07 7.90 -4.09
CA THR A 92 -0.91 8.26 -2.95
C THR A 92 -1.35 7.00 -2.21
N ILE A 93 -1.58 7.14 -0.91
CA ILE A 93 -2.01 6.05 -0.04
C ILE A 93 -3.41 6.38 0.46
N ALA A 94 -4.36 5.48 0.24
CA ALA A 94 -5.71 5.59 0.80
C ALA A 94 -5.88 4.54 1.90
N VAL A 95 -6.46 4.93 3.03
CA VAL A 95 -6.64 4.09 4.21
C VAL A 95 -8.12 3.97 4.50
N TYR A 96 -8.61 2.74 4.64
CA TYR A 96 -10.00 2.44 4.96
C TYR A 96 -10.05 1.52 6.17
N GLU A 97 -10.80 1.87 7.20
CA GLU A 97 -11.09 0.93 8.29
C GLU A 97 -11.95 -0.23 7.77
N ILE A 98 -11.52 -1.46 8.06
CA ILE A 98 -12.26 -2.68 7.76
C ILE A 98 -13.29 -2.87 8.87
N MET A 99 -14.51 -2.45 8.58
CA MET A 99 -15.63 -2.59 9.49
C MET A 99 -16.10 -4.05 9.59
N PRO A 100 -16.60 -4.50 10.75
CA PRO A 100 -17.29 -5.79 10.84
C PRO A 100 -18.48 -5.82 9.89
N ALA A 101 -18.76 -7.00 9.32
CA ALA A 101 -19.94 -7.19 8.52
C ALA A 101 -21.19 -6.96 9.40
N PRO A 102 -22.21 -6.22 8.93
CA PRO A 102 -23.43 -6.04 9.70
C PRO A 102 -24.03 -7.39 10.13
N GLY A 103 -24.20 -7.58 11.45
CA GLY A 103 -24.78 -8.80 12.01
C GLY A 103 -23.82 -9.98 12.17
N MET A 104 -22.50 -9.77 12.04
CA MET A 104 -21.46 -10.72 12.45
C MET A 104 -20.59 -10.16 13.57
#